data_AF-A0A4Q0XW85-F1
#
_entry.id   AF-A0A4Q0XW85-F1
#
_cell.length_a   1.000
_cell.length_b   1.000
_cell.length_c   1.000
_cell.angle_alpha   90.00
_cell.angle_beta   90.00
_cell.angle_gamma   90.00
#
_symmetry.space_group_name_H-M   'P 1'
#
loop_
_entity.id
_entity.type
_entity.pdbx_description
1 polymer ?
#
loop_
_entity_poly.entity_id
_entity_poly.type
_entity_poly.pdbx_seq_one_letter_code
_entity_poly.pdbx_strand_id
1 'polypeptide(L)'
;ANELTQSAKEGEKLAQETTVSMDEINEQVNSINEAITVIDQIAFQTNILSLNAAVEAATAGEAGKGFAVVAQEVRNLAARSAEAAKEIKELVETATTKANSGKSIADKMIKGYNGLNDNISKTIEIISDVEMASKEQQTGIEQINDA
;
A
#
# COMPACT_ATOMS: atom_id res chain seq x y z
N ALA A 1 24.95 -23.98 -2.12
CA ALA A 1 23.57 -24.41 -2.43
C ALA A 1 22.60 -24.11 -1.28
N ASN A 2 22.87 -24.60 -0.06
CA ASN A 2 22.00 -24.36 1.10
C ASN A 2 21.85 -22.88 1.45
N GLU A 3 22.96 -22.12 1.48
CA GLU A 3 22.92 -20.67 1.73
C GLU A 3 22.08 -19.92 0.70
N LEU A 4 22.26 -20.21 -0.59
CA LEU A 4 21.50 -19.58 -1.68
C LEU A 4 19.99 -19.89 -1.57
N THR A 5 19.65 -21.14 -1.26
CA THR A 5 18.25 -21.55 -1.02
C THR A 5 17.66 -20.80 0.17
N GLN A 6 18.45 -20.64 1.23
CA GLN A 6 18.01 -19.93 2.43
C GLN A 6 17.78 -18.44 2.15
N SER A 7 18.69 -17.77 1.45
CA SER A 7 18.52 -16.37 1.04
C SER A 7 17.31 -16.17 0.13
N ALA A 8 17.05 -17.11 -0.80
CA ALA A 8 15.87 -17.06 -1.66
C ALA A 8 14.56 -17.22 -0.88
N LYS A 9 14.50 -18.14 0.08
CA LYS A 9 13.35 -18.31 0.99
C LYS A 9 13.13 -17.10 1.89
N GLU A 10 14.21 -16.49 2.39
CA GLU A 10 14.12 -15.27 3.18
C GLU A 10 13.57 -14.11 2.34
N GLY A 11 14.03 -13.95 1.10
CA GLY A 11 13.47 -12.99 0.16
C GLY A 11 11.99 -13.20 -0.13
N GLU A 12 11.56 -14.46 -0.29
CA GLU A 12 10.15 -14.81 -0.46
C GLU A 12 9.31 -14.39 0.76
N LYS A 13 9.80 -14.69 1.97
CA LYS A 13 9.14 -14.30 3.23
C LYS A 13 9.01 -12.79 3.35
N LEU A 14 10.07 -12.03 3.05
CA LEU A 14 10.05 -10.57 3.10
C LEU A 14 9.06 -9.98 2.07
N ALA A 15 8.93 -10.59 0.90
CA ALA A 15 7.93 -10.19 -0.09
C ALA A 15 6.49 -10.48 0.39
N GLN A 16 6.27 -11.60 1.09
CA GLN A 16 4.97 -11.90 1.74
C GLN A 16 4.66 -10.88 2.83
N GLU A 17 5.61 -10.56 3.72
CA GLU A 17 5.45 -9.54 4.76
C GLU A 17 5.16 -8.15 4.17
N THR A 18 5.80 -7.82 3.04
CA THR A 18 5.54 -6.58 2.30
C THR A 18 4.11 -6.54 1.76
N THR A 19 3.59 -7.67 1.27
CA THR A 19 2.21 -7.79 0.78
C THR A 19 1.21 -7.53 1.90
N VAL A 20 1.41 -8.15 3.07
CA VAL A 20 0.59 -7.92 4.27
C VAL A 20 0.64 -6.45 4.69
N SER A 21 1.83 -5.86 4.73
CA SER A 21 2.00 -4.45 5.10
C SER A 21 1.26 -3.50 4.15
N MET A 22 1.23 -3.80 2.85
CA MET A 22 0.47 -3.00 1.87
C MET A 22 -1.04 -3.16 2.04
N ASP A 23 -1.51 -4.33 2.48
CA ASP A 23 -2.92 -4.55 2.81
C ASP A 23 -3.34 -3.78 4.07
N GLU A 24 -2.51 -3.77 5.11
CA GLU A 24 -2.73 -2.96 6.31
C GLU A 24 -2.74 -1.45 6.00
N ILE A 25 -1.84 -0.99 5.12
CA ILE A 25 -1.84 0.40 4.64
C ILE A 25 -3.15 0.73 3.93
N ASN A 26 -3.64 -0.15 3.05
CA ASN A 26 -4.91 0.04 2.36
C ASN A 26 -6.09 0.15 3.33
N GLU A 27 -6.13 -0.67 4.38
CA GLU A 27 -7.17 -0.61 5.41
C GLU A 27 -7.16 0.74 6.17
N GLN A 28 -5.96 1.21 6.55
CA GLN A 28 -5.82 2.51 7.21
C GLN A 28 -6.19 3.68 6.29
N VAL A 29 -5.80 3.61 5.02
CA VAL A 29 -6.15 4.60 3.99
C VAL A 29 -7.66 4.67 3.77
N ASN A 30 -8.36 3.53 3.77
CA ASN A 30 -9.83 3.49 3.70
C ASN A 30 -10.47 4.16 4.92
N SER A 31 -9.96 3.87 6.12
CA SER A 31 -10.45 4.48 7.37
C SER A 31 -10.27 6.01 7.35
N ILE A 32 -9.15 6.49 6.82
CA ILE A 32 -8.90 7.92 6.63
C ILE A 32 -9.91 8.52 5.62
N ASN A 33 -10.20 7.84 4.52
CA ASN A 33 -11.17 8.30 3.52
C ASN A 33 -12.58 8.44 4.11
N GLU A 34 -13.00 7.50 4.96
CA GLU A 34 -14.26 7.59 5.70
C GLU A 34 -14.28 8.81 6.63
N ALA A 35 -13.21 9.04 7.39
CA ALA A 35 -13.10 10.20 8.27
C ALA A 35 -13.16 11.53 7.50
N ILE A 36 -12.49 11.62 6.34
CA ILE A 36 -12.55 12.79 5.45
C ILE A 36 -13.97 13.03 4.94
N THR A 37 -14.69 11.96 4.59
CA THR A 37 -16.09 12.06 4.15
C THR A 37 -16.97 12.65 5.26
N VAL A 38 -16.74 12.27 6.52
CA VAL A 38 -17.45 12.87 7.66
C VAL A 38 -17.10 14.36 7.83
N ILE A 39 -15.82 14.74 7.65
CA ILE A 39 -15.40 16.14 7.72
C ILE A 39 -16.08 16.99 6.64
N ASP A 40 -16.15 16.49 5.40
CA ASP A 40 -16.83 17.16 4.29
C ASP A 40 -18.34 17.34 4.58
N GLN A 41 -18.98 16.32 5.15
CA GLN A 41 -20.38 16.41 5.60
C GLN A 41 -20.58 17.47 6.70
N ILE A 42 -19.67 17.53 7.69
CA ILE A 42 -19.72 18.56 8.75
C ILE A 42 -19.52 19.95 8.16
N ALA A 43 -18.57 20.12 7.23
CA ALA A 43 -18.34 21.38 6.54
C ALA A 43 -19.58 21.83 5.76
N PHE A 44 -20.23 20.91 5.03
CA PHE A 44 -21.47 21.18 4.32
C PHE A 44 -22.61 21.60 5.27
N GLN A 45 -22.83 20.86 6.36
CA GLN A 45 -23.83 21.20 7.37
C GLN A 45 -23.57 22.57 8.01
N THR A 46 -22.31 22.87 8.33
CA THR A 46 -21.88 24.16 8.89
C THR A 46 -22.15 25.30 7.91
N ASN A 47 -21.89 25.08 6.62
CA ASN A 47 -22.21 26.05 5.56
C ASN A 47 -23.72 26.33 5.49
N ILE A 48 -24.59 25.31 5.57
CA ILE A 48 -26.05 25.50 5.61
C ILE A 48 -26.51 26.24 6.88
N LEU A 49 -25.97 25.89 8.05
CA LEU A 49 -26.25 26.58 9.32
C LEU A 49 -25.88 28.06 9.24
N SER A 50 -24.71 28.37 8.67
CA SER A 50 -24.24 29.75 8.49
C SER A 50 -25.13 30.56 7.53
N LEU A 51 -25.66 29.92 6.49
CA LEU A 51 -26.60 30.54 5.56
C LEU A 51 -27.92 30.89 6.26
N ASN A 52 -28.47 29.97 7.05
CA ASN A 52 -29.68 30.21 7.83
C ASN A 52 -29.48 31.34 8.84
N ALA A 53 -28.32 31.38 9.51
CA ALA A 53 -27.95 32.47 10.42
C ALA A 53 -27.86 33.83 9.71
N ALA A 54 -27.32 33.86 8.48
CA ALA A 54 -27.26 35.07 7.67
C ALA A 54 -28.67 35.57 7.26
N VAL A 55 -29.59 34.66 6.94
CA VAL A 55 -30.99 34.98 6.63
C VAL A 55 -31.68 35.57 7.87
N GLU A 56 -31.54 34.95 9.04
CA GLU A 56 -32.14 35.43 10.28
C GLU A 56 -31.57 36.80 10.70
N ALA A 57 -30.26 37.00 10.52
CA ALA A 57 -29.62 38.28 10.75
C ALA A 57 -30.17 39.40 9.84
N ALA A 58 -30.46 39.08 8.57
CA ALA A 58 -31.09 40.02 7.65
C ALA A 58 -32.53 40.37 8.09
N THR A 59 -33.28 39.39 8.59
CA THR A 59 -34.63 39.58 9.14
C THR A 59 -34.64 40.51 10.36
N ALA A 60 -33.61 40.43 11.21
CA ALA A 60 -33.44 41.29 12.38
C ALA A 60 -32.98 42.74 12.07
N GLY A 61 -32.67 43.06 10.81
CA GLY A 61 -32.28 44.40 10.37
C GLY A 61 -31.04 44.94 11.09
N GLU A 62 -31.12 46.15 11.64
CA GLU A 62 -29.99 46.81 12.33
C GLU A 62 -29.48 46.02 13.54
N ALA A 63 -30.35 45.32 14.27
CA ALA A 63 -29.96 44.49 15.42
C ALA A 63 -29.17 43.23 15.01
N GLY A 64 -29.31 42.78 13.76
CA GLY A 64 -28.66 41.58 13.23
C GLY A 64 -27.28 41.80 12.62
N LYS A 65 -26.81 43.05 12.47
CA LYS A 65 -25.57 43.36 11.74
C LYS A 65 -24.33 42.63 12.27
N GLY A 66 -24.16 42.55 13.60
CA GLY A 66 -23.05 41.82 14.20
C GLY A 66 -23.14 40.31 13.95
N PHE A 67 -24.36 39.75 13.98
CA PHE A 67 -24.59 38.33 13.74
C PHE A 67 -24.37 37.96 12.27
N ALA A 68 -24.71 38.85 11.33
CA ALA A 68 -24.45 38.67 9.91
C ALA A 68 -22.95 38.52 9.59
N VAL A 69 -22.08 39.30 10.26
CA VAL A 69 -20.62 39.19 10.10
C VAL A 69 -20.12 37.83 10.57
N VAL A 70 -20.57 37.39 11.75
CA VAL A 70 -20.19 36.06 12.29
C VAL A 70 -20.68 34.95 11.36
N ALA A 71 -21.91 35.02 10.87
CA ALA A 71 -22.46 34.04 9.92
C ALA A 71 -21.61 33.95 8.64
N GLN A 72 -21.17 35.09 8.09
CA GLN A 72 -20.30 35.10 6.92
C GLN A 72 -18.92 34.50 7.20
N GLU A 73 -18.34 34.74 8.38
CA GLU A 73 -17.03 34.17 8.75
C GLU A 73 -17.12 32.65 8.95
N VAL A 74 -18.19 32.16 9.59
CA VAL A 74 -18.46 30.72 9.72
C VAL A 74 -18.64 30.08 8.35
N ARG A 75 -19.33 30.75 7.42
CA ARG A 75 -19.50 30.29 6.05
C ARG A 75 -18.17 30.14 5.33
N ASN A 76 -17.30 31.14 5.45
CA ASN A 76 -15.97 31.14 4.86
C ASN A 76 -15.12 29.99 5.44
N LEU A 77 -15.19 29.77 6.76
CA LEU A 77 -14.48 28.68 7.42
C LEU A 77 -14.98 27.31 6.94
N ALA A 78 -16.30 27.13 6.82
CA ALA A 78 -16.91 25.91 6.31
C ALA A 78 -16.45 25.61 4.86
N ALA A 79 -16.45 26.62 3.99
CA ALA A 79 -15.97 26.46 2.61
C ALA A 79 -14.48 26.07 2.55
N ARG A 80 -13.64 26.69 3.39
CA ARG A 80 -12.21 26.32 3.51
C ARG A 80 -12.03 24.89 4.03
N SER A 81 -12.86 24.45 4.96
CA SER A 81 -12.82 23.08 5.48
C SER A 81 -13.20 22.05 4.42
N ALA A 82 -14.19 22.35 3.58
CA ALA A 82 -14.60 21.48 2.47
C ALA A 82 -13.48 21.36 1.41
N GLU A 83 -12.83 22.47 1.04
CA GLU A 83 -11.72 22.43 0.09
C GLU A 83 -10.54 21.61 0.66
N ALA A 84 -10.18 21.81 1.93
CA ALA A 84 -9.13 21.03 2.58
C ALA A 84 -9.48 19.53 2.63
N ALA A 85 -10.74 19.18 2.93
CA ALA A 85 -11.18 17.79 2.92
C ALA A 85 -11.03 17.16 1.52
N LYS A 86 -11.36 17.91 0.47
CA LYS A 86 -11.18 17.48 -0.93
C LYS A 86 -9.71 17.28 -1.29
N GLU A 87 -8.82 18.21 -0.95
CA GLU A 87 -7.38 18.07 -1.19
C GLU A 87 -6.80 16.83 -0.49
N ILE A 88 -7.19 16.58 0.77
CA ILE A 88 -6.74 15.39 1.50
C ILE A 88 -7.29 14.12 0.84
N LYS A 89 -8.53 14.14 0.33
CA LYS A 89 -9.11 13.01 -0.40
C LYS A 89 -8.28 12.62 -1.63
N GLU A 90 -7.84 13.60 -2.42
CA GLU A 90 -6.98 13.37 -3.59
C GLU A 90 -5.62 12.74 -3.19
N LEU A 91 -5.04 13.18 -2.06
CA LEU A 91 -3.81 12.60 -1.51
C LEU A 91 -4.01 11.14 -1.07
N VAL A 92 -5.14 10.84 -0.44
CA VAL A 92 -5.52 9.49 0.02
C VAL A 92 -5.79 8.55 -1.14
N GLU A 93 -6.46 9.00 -2.19
CA GLU A 93 -6.64 8.24 -3.44
C GLU A 93 -5.29 7.91 -4.11
N THR A 94 -4.38 8.88 -4.11
CA THR A 94 -3.01 8.68 -4.60
C THR A 94 -2.25 7.66 -3.73
N ALA A 95 -2.38 7.74 -2.41
CA ALA A 95 -1.77 6.78 -1.48
C ALA A 95 -2.32 5.35 -1.69
N THR A 96 -3.63 5.21 -1.87
CA THR A 96 -4.31 3.95 -2.21
C THR A 96 -3.71 3.32 -3.47
N THR A 97 -3.56 4.14 -4.52
CA THR A 97 -3.01 3.69 -5.80
C THR A 97 -1.56 3.20 -5.65
N LYS A 98 -0.75 3.92 -4.86
CA LYS A 98 0.64 3.53 -4.59
C LYS A 98 0.74 2.25 -3.75
N ALA A 99 -0.09 2.08 -2.73
CA ALA A 99 -0.14 0.88 -1.91
C ALA A 99 -0.53 -0.35 -2.76
N ASN A 100 -1.55 -0.23 -3.59
CA ASN A 100 -1.95 -1.29 -4.53
C ASN A 100 -0.85 -1.65 -5.54
N SER A 101 -0.13 -0.65 -6.05
CA SER A 101 1.04 -0.90 -6.91
C SER A 101 2.14 -1.63 -6.15
N GLY A 102 2.44 -1.22 -4.91
CA GLY A 102 3.40 -1.88 -4.02
C GLY A 102 3.04 -3.34 -3.76
N LYS A 103 1.76 -3.62 -3.49
CA LYS A 103 1.23 -4.98 -3.35
C LYS A 103 1.47 -5.81 -4.61
N SER A 104 1.13 -5.27 -5.79
CA SER A 104 1.33 -5.98 -7.06
C SER A 104 2.81 -6.28 -7.34
N ILE A 105 3.72 -5.39 -6.94
CA ILE A 105 5.17 -5.61 -7.06
C ILE A 105 5.60 -6.74 -6.11
N ALA A 106 5.14 -6.73 -4.86
CA ALA A 106 5.44 -7.78 -3.89
C ALA A 106 4.93 -9.15 -4.34
N ASP A 107 3.72 -9.23 -4.90
CA ASP A 107 3.19 -10.47 -5.51
C ASP A 107 4.08 -11.01 -6.64
N LYS A 108 4.63 -10.11 -7.47
CA LYS A 108 5.58 -10.50 -8.52
C LYS A 108 6.91 -10.97 -7.93
N MET A 109 7.38 -10.36 -6.84
CA MET A 109 8.56 -10.82 -6.12
C MET A 109 8.37 -12.24 -5.57
N ILE A 110 7.22 -12.54 -4.97
CA ILE A 110 6.88 -13.89 -4.48
C ILE A 110 6.98 -14.91 -5.62
N LYS A 111 6.39 -14.62 -6.79
CA LYS A 111 6.48 -15.50 -7.96
C LYS A 111 7.93 -15.65 -8.45
N GLY A 112 8.70 -14.57 -8.43
CA GLY A 112 10.11 -14.57 -8.80
C GLY A 112 10.97 -15.44 -7.88
N TYR A 113 10.77 -15.34 -6.56
CA TYR A 113 11.48 -16.19 -5.59
C TYR A 113 11.08 -17.65 -5.68
N ASN A 114 9.81 -17.97 -5.96
CA ASN A 114 9.39 -19.34 -6.24
C ASN A 114 10.12 -19.92 -7.47
N GLY A 115 10.15 -19.20 -8.58
CA GLY A 115 10.91 -19.63 -9.76
C GLY A 115 12.42 -19.73 -9.52
N LEU A 116 12.98 -18.86 -8.67
CA LEU A 116 14.38 -18.94 -8.25
C LEU A 116 14.65 -20.22 -7.44
N ASN A 117 13.79 -20.55 -6.48
CA ASN A 117 13.89 -21.79 -5.69
C ASN A 117 13.83 -23.05 -6.57
N ASP A 118 12.97 -23.07 -7.59
CA ASP A 118 12.88 -24.16 -8.56
C ASP A 118 14.20 -24.32 -9.35
N ASN A 119 14.77 -23.20 -9.81
CA ASN A 119 16.03 -23.21 -10.56
C ASN A 119 17.21 -23.65 -9.68
N ILE A 120 17.24 -23.22 -8.41
CA ILE A 120 18.25 -23.68 -7.44
C ILE A 120 18.14 -25.20 -7.25
N SER A 121 16.92 -25.73 -7.11
CA SER A 121 16.68 -27.16 -6.92
C SER A 121 17.16 -27.98 -8.12
N LYS A 122 16.84 -27.56 -9.35
CA LYS A 122 17.36 -28.18 -10.59
C LYS A 122 18.88 -28.13 -10.69
N THR A 123 19.49 -27.02 -10.25
CA THR A 123 20.95 -26.90 -10.27
C THR A 123 21.60 -27.88 -9.29
N ILE A 124 20.99 -28.10 -8.12
CA ILE A 124 21.45 -29.10 -7.14
C ILE A 124 21.37 -30.51 -7.73
N GLU A 125 20.28 -30.84 -8.43
CA GLU A 125 20.10 -32.13 -9.12
C GLU A 125 21.21 -32.36 -10.17
N ILE A 126 21.47 -31.38 -11.03
CA ILE A 126 22.55 -31.46 -12.02
C ILE A 126 23.92 -31.67 -11.37
N ILE A 127 24.20 -30.98 -10.26
CA ILE A 127 25.47 -31.17 -9.52
C ILE A 127 25.58 -32.60 -8.98
N SER A 128 24.47 -33.15 -8.46
CA SER A 128 24.42 -34.53 -7.98
C SER A 128 24.66 -35.54 -9.12
N ASP A 129 24.09 -35.31 -10.30
CA ASP A 129 24.31 -36.16 -11.47
C ASP A 129 25.77 -36.11 -11.94
N VAL A 130 26.39 -34.92 -11.93
CA VAL A 130 27.81 -34.74 -12.26
C VAL A 130 28.70 -35.47 -11.24
N GLU A 131 28.37 -35.41 -9.94
CA GLU A 131 29.09 -36.13 -8.90
C GLU A 131 29.04 -37.66 -9.12
N MET A 132 27.85 -38.20 -9.42
CA MET A 132 27.67 -39.62 -9.72
C MET A 132 28.46 -40.04 -10.98
N ALA A 133 28.34 -39.29 -12.07
CA ALA A 133 29.06 -39.58 -13.31
C ALA A 133 30.58 -39.49 -13.13
N SER A 134 31.07 -38.53 -12.34
CA SER A 134 32.50 -38.38 -12.03
C SER A 134 33.03 -39.59 -11.24
N LYS A 135 32.23 -40.10 -10.30
CA LYS A 135 32.58 -41.29 -9.52
C LYS A 135 32.61 -42.56 -10.39
N GLU A 136 31.65 -42.71 -11.29
CA GLU A 136 31.62 -43.81 -12.26
C GLU A 136 32.82 -43.74 -13.23
N GLN A 137 33.15 -42.55 -13.74
CA GLN A 137 34.34 -42.34 -14.56
C GLN A 137 35.63 -42.67 -13.79
N GLN A 138 35.75 -42.27 -12.53
CA GLN A 138 36.90 -42.61 -11.69
C GLN A 138 37.06 -44.13 -11.57
N THR A 139 35.99 -44.85 -11.23
CA THR A 139 36.01 -46.32 -11.17
C THR A 139 36.37 -46.95 -12.52
N GLY A 140 35.86 -46.41 -13.63
CA GLY A 140 36.21 -46.88 -14.97
C GLY A 140 37.70 -46.69 -15.30
N ILE A 141 38.30 -45.58 -14.88
CA ILE A 141 39.73 -45.31 -15.06
C ILE A 141 40.58 -46.27 -14.21
N GLU A 142 40.19 -46.53 -12.96
CA GLU A 142 40.87 -47.48 -12.08
C GLU A 142 40.90 -48.89 -12.70
N GLN A 143 39.77 -49.35 -13.27
CA GLN A 143 39.69 -50.64 -13.96
C GLN A 143 40.58 -50.72 -15.22
N ILE A 144 40.73 -49.63 -15.98
CA ILE A 144 41.62 -49.58 -17.14
C ILE A 144 43.08 -49.63 -16.70
N ASN A 145 43.43 -48.97 -15.59
CA ASN A 145 44.80 -48.93 -15.09
C ASN A 145 45.26 -50.25 -14.45
N ASP A 146 44.31 -51.04 -13.93
CA ASP A 146 44.57 -52.37 -13.38
C ASP A 146 44.59 -53.49 -14.44
N ALA A 147 44.28 -53.19 -15.70
CA ALA A 147 44.24 -54.13 -16.84
C ALA A 147 45.53 -54.10 -17.69
#